data_AF-A0A8C5Z8D9-F1
#
_entry.id   AF-A0A8C5Z8D9-F1
#
_cell.length_a   1.000
_cell.length_b   1.000
_cell.length_c   1.000
_cell.angle_alpha   90.00
_cell.angle_beta   90.00
_cell.angle_gamma   90.00
#
_symmetry.space_group_name_H-M   'P 1'
#
loop_
_entity.id
_entity.type
_entity.pdbx_description
1 polymer ?
#
loop_
_entity_poly.entity_id
_entity_poly.type
_entity_poly.pdbx_seq_one_letter_code
_entity_poly.pdbx_strand_id
1 'polypeptide(L)'
;MKTQKLQHLAVVLLGNELCNNDWILKFLKKNGGLVELLFITYDSPWINDVDIFQWPLGVATYRNFPVVEASWSMLHDERPYLCNFLGTVYENSSRQALMNILKQDGNDKLCWISARQQWQPQETNVSLKNYQDALLHSDLTLCPVGVNTECYRIYEACSYGSIPVVEDVMTGGNCGNSSVHYNAPLQLLKSRGAPFIFIKNWKELPAILEKEKTIVLQEKIQRRKELLQWYQHFKTE
;
A
#
# COMPACT_ATOMS: atom_id res chain seq x y z
N MET A 1 -44.04 12.54 -10.90
CA MET A 1 -42.79 11.82 -10.62
C MET A 1 -42.61 11.74 -9.11
N LYS A 2 -42.86 10.58 -8.48
CA LYS A 2 -42.45 10.34 -7.08
C LYS A 2 -40.93 10.15 -7.09
N THR A 3 -40.18 11.14 -6.62
CA THR A 3 -38.77 10.96 -6.27
C THR A 3 -38.72 9.87 -5.21
N GLN A 4 -38.17 8.69 -5.54
CA GLN A 4 -37.83 7.70 -4.54
C GLN A 4 -36.91 8.39 -3.54
N LYS A 5 -37.36 8.57 -2.30
CA LYS A 5 -36.51 9.08 -1.22
C LYS A 5 -35.38 8.07 -1.04
N LEU A 6 -34.15 8.50 -1.23
CA LEU A 6 -32.97 7.70 -0.95
C LEU A 6 -33.04 7.25 0.52
N GLN A 7 -33.17 5.94 0.78
CA GLN A 7 -33.43 5.42 2.13
C GLN A 7 -32.14 5.13 2.90
N HIS A 8 -31.09 4.72 2.19
CA HIS A 8 -29.79 4.36 2.74
C HIS A 8 -28.69 4.97 1.87
N LEU A 9 -27.74 5.67 2.49
CA LEU A 9 -26.62 6.29 1.78
C LEU A 9 -25.32 5.89 2.47
N ALA A 10 -24.45 5.23 1.72
CA ALA A 10 -23.07 5.00 2.09
C ALA A 10 -22.15 5.88 1.22
N VAL A 11 -21.08 6.40 1.80
CA VAL A 11 -20.06 7.19 1.11
C VAL A 11 -18.72 6.48 1.21
N VAL A 12 -18.05 6.27 0.07
CA VAL A 12 -16.64 5.88 0.02
C VAL A 12 -15.83 7.12 -0.34
N LEU A 13 -14.98 7.55 0.59
CA LEU A 13 -14.22 8.79 0.51
C LEU A 13 -12.73 8.49 0.42
N LEU A 14 -12.10 8.96 -0.65
CA LEU A 14 -10.66 9.18 -0.66
C LEU A 14 -10.38 10.33 0.30
N GLY A 15 -9.88 9.99 1.49
CA GLY A 15 -9.63 10.94 2.57
C GLY A 15 -8.55 11.96 2.21
N ASN A 16 -8.61 13.12 2.85
CA ASN A 16 -7.50 14.07 2.83
C ASN A 16 -6.24 13.46 3.48
N GLU A 17 -5.08 13.71 2.90
CA GLU A 17 -3.79 13.15 3.33
C GLU A 17 -3.34 13.63 4.72
N LEU A 18 -3.89 14.73 5.22
CA LEU A 18 -3.67 15.21 6.58
C LEU A 18 -4.79 14.79 7.55
N CYS A 19 -5.72 13.96 7.08
CA CYS A 19 -6.92 13.52 7.78
C CYS A 19 -7.90 14.65 8.15
N ASN A 20 -7.83 15.77 7.44
CA ASN A 20 -8.73 16.91 7.60
C ASN A 20 -10.02 16.72 6.79
N ASN A 21 -10.95 15.93 7.33
CA ASN A 21 -12.19 15.55 6.63
C ASN A 21 -13.46 16.09 7.32
N ASP A 22 -13.35 17.08 8.24
CA ASP A 22 -14.43 17.45 9.17
C ASP A 22 -15.71 17.89 8.46
N TRP A 23 -15.56 18.40 7.25
CA TRP A 23 -16.65 18.84 6.39
C TRP A 23 -17.69 17.74 6.13
N ILE A 24 -17.30 16.44 6.16
CA ILE A 24 -18.22 15.33 5.92
C ILE A 24 -19.09 15.02 7.15
N LEU A 25 -18.64 15.39 8.35
CA LEU A 25 -19.29 15.00 9.61
C LEU A 25 -20.74 15.49 9.70
N LYS A 26 -21.03 16.70 9.20
CA LYS A 26 -22.40 17.25 9.19
C LYS A 26 -23.38 16.46 8.32
N PHE A 27 -22.88 15.64 7.40
CA PHE A 27 -23.71 14.81 6.54
C PHE A 27 -23.98 13.43 7.13
N LEU A 28 -23.30 13.03 8.22
CA LEU A 28 -23.54 11.77 8.89
C LEU A 28 -24.92 11.76 9.58
N LYS A 29 -25.60 10.62 9.53
CA LYS A 29 -26.93 10.40 10.11
C LYS A 29 -26.97 10.68 11.61
N LYS A 30 -25.91 10.31 12.35
CA LYS A 30 -25.77 10.65 13.79
C LYS A 30 -25.72 12.15 14.08
N ASN A 31 -25.37 12.97 13.09
CA ASN A 31 -25.28 14.42 13.17
C ASN A 31 -26.46 15.12 12.46
N GLY A 32 -27.53 14.38 12.13
CA GLY A 32 -28.73 14.92 11.47
C GLY A 32 -28.67 14.95 9.94
N GLY A 33 -27.62 14.37 9.33
CA GLY A 33 -27.50 14.24 7.88
C GLY A 33 -28.12 12.96 7.30
N LEU A 34 -27.77 12.63 6.05
CA LEU A 34 -28.32 11.49 5.29
C LEU A 34 -27.35 10.31 5.14
N VAL A 35 -26.04 10.51 5.36
CA VAL A 35 -25.00 9.49 5.20
C VAL A 35 -25.04 8.55 6.40
N GLU A 36 -25.45 7.32 6.17
CA GLU A 36 -25.56 6.27 7.19
C GLU A 36 -24.22 5.60 7.45
N LEU A 37 -23.43 5.35 6.42
CA LEU A 37 -22.12 4.73 6.52
C LEU A 37 -21.07 5.58 5.79
N LEU A 38 -19.93 5.79 6.42
CA LEU A 38 -18.75 6.42 5.81
C LEU A 38 -17.60 5.42 5.79
N PHE A 39 -17.10 5.13 4.60
CA PHE A 39 -15.88 4.40 4.36
C PHE A 39 -14.82 5.42 3.96
N ILE A 40 -13.73 5.52 4.72
CA ILE A 40 -12.68 6.52 4.46
C ILE A 40 -11.33 5.84 4.30
N THR A 41 -10.56 6.25 3.29
CA THR A 41 -9.18 5.78 3.13
C THR A 41 -8.25 6.39 4.17
N TYR A 42 -7.11 5.73 4.41
CA TYR A 42 -6.09 6.10 5.42
C TYR A 42 -6.54 5.90 6.87
N ASP A 43 -5.57 5.86 7.78
CA ASP A 43 -5.85 5.84 9.22
C ASP A 43 -6.56 7.13 9.64
N SER A 44 -7.62 7.01 10.44
CA SER A 44 -8.39 8.14 10.92
C SER A 44 -8.85 7.91 12.35
N PRO A 45 -8.76 8.94 13.23
CA PRO A 45 -9.23 8.82 14.61
C PRO A 45 -10.75 8.60 14.72
N TRP A 46 -11.51 8.82 13.64
CA TRP A 46 -12.98 8.69 13.66
C TRP A 46 -13.48 7.29 13.40
N ILE A 47 -12.62 6.39 12.93
CA ILE A 47 -12.99 5.00 12.68
C ILE A 47 -13.52 4.40 13.97
N ASN A 48 -14.69 3.78 13.88
CA ASN A 48 -15.39 3.24 15.05
C ASN A 48 -16.10 1.92 14.77
N ASP A 49 -16.02 1.39 13.55
CA ASP A 49 -16.63 0.14 13.11
C ASP A 49 -18.16 0.07 13.32
N VAL A 50 -18.81 1.23 13.44
CA VAL A 50 -20.28 1.35 13.60
C VAL A 50 -20.88 2.11 12.43
N ASP A 51 -20.42 3.34 12.20
CA ASP A 51 -20.89 4.20 11.12
C ASP A 51 -19.74 4.82 10.31
N ILE A 52 -18.51 4.71 10.81
CA ILE A 52 -17.29 5.14 10.12
C ILE A 52 -16.30 3.98 10.11
N PHE A 53 -15.96 3.53 8.91
CA PHE A 53 -15.11 2.37 8.63
C PHE A 53 -13.88 2.79 7.84
N GLN A 54 -12.77 2.09 8.04
CA GLN A 54 -11.60 2.24 7.17
C GLN A 54 -11.85 1.54 5.84
N TRP A 55 -11.45 2.19 4.75
CA TRP A 55 -11.43 1.60 3.41
C TRP A 55 -9.98 1.48 2.93
N PRO A 56 -9.57 0.35 2.34
CA PRO A 56 -8.22 0.26 1.77
C PRO A 56 -8.08 1.20 0.57
N LEU A 57 -6.90 1.81 0.40
CA LEU A 57 -6.62 2.66 -0.75
C LEU A 57 -6.71 1.89 -2.08
N GLY A 58 -6.28 0.63 -2.08
CA GLY A 58 -6.27 -0.22 -3.28
C GLY A 58 -5.15 0.12 -4.26
N VAL A 59 -5.28 -0.37 -5.50
CA VAL A 59 -4.33 -0.11 -6.60
C VAL A 59 -4.64 1.20 -7.31
N ALA A 60 -3.67 1.79 -8.01
CA ALA A 60 -3.87 3.05 -8.74
C ALA A 60 -4.65 2.84 -10.05
N THR A 61 -5.96 2.56 -9.97
CA THR A 61 -6.83 2.39 -11.14
C THR A 61 -6.89 3.64 -12.02
N TYR A 62 -6.75 4.83 -11.43
CA TYR A 62 -6.64 6.11 -12.15
C TYR A 62 -5.38 6.20 -13.04
N ARG A 63 -4.41 5.30 -12.87
CA ARG A 63 -3.21 5.13 -13.70
C ARG A 63 -3.29 3.89 -14.60
N ASN A 64 -4.49 3.33 -14.78
CA ASN A 64 -4.73 2.11 -15.52
C ASN A 64 -3.97 0.88 -14.97
N PHE A 65 -3.69 0.83 -13.66
CA PHE A 65 -3.17 -0.39 -13.06
C PHE A 65 -4.21 -1.51 -13.20
N PRO A 66 -3.85 -2.67 -13.75
CA PRO A 66 -4.83 -3.70 -14.11
C PRO A 66 -5.33 -4.45 -12.87
N VAL A 67 -6.47 -5.12 -13.03
CA VAL A 67 -6.84 -6.23 -12.16
C VAL A 67 -5.97 -7.43 -12.55
N VAL A 68 -5.24 -7.98 -11.59
CA VAL A 68 -4.30 -9.09 -11.82
C VAL A 68 -4.86 -10.37 -11.22
N GLU A 69 -4.86 -11.44 -12.02
CA GLU A 69 -5.16 -12.79 -11.56
C GLU A 69 -3.86 -13.54 -11.25
N ALA A 70 -3.87 -14.34 -10.19
CA ALA A 70 -2.72 -15.14 -9.82
C ALA A 70 -2.45 -16.20 -10.90
N SER A 71 -1.20 -16.26 -11.36
CA SER A 71 -0.74 -17.26 -12.32
C SER A 71 0.24 -18.24 -11.68
N TRP A 72 0.42 -19.40 -12.32
CA TRP A 72 1.42 -20.38 -11.90
C TRP A 72 2.85 -19.81 -11.93
N SER A 73 3.21 -19.08 -12.99
CA SER A 73 4.52 -18.45 -13.13
C SER A 73 4.81 -17.43 -12.03
N MET A 74 3.82 -16.61 -11.66
CA MET A 74 3.95 -15.61 -10.58
C MET A 74 4.35 -16.24 -9.24
N LEU A 75 3.87 -17.46 -8.98
CA LEU A 75 4.16 -18.22 -7.78
C LEU A 75 5.53 -18.90 -7.87
N HIS A 76 5.74 -19.68 -8.92
CA HIS A 76 6.77 -20.72 -8.97
C HIS A 76 8.11 -20.28 -9.57
N ASP A 77 8.13 -19.26 -10.41
CA ASP A 77 9.35 -18.86 -11.11
C ASP A 77 10.35 -18.22 -10.15
N GLU A 78 11.62 -18.52 -10.33
CA GLU A 78 12.70 -17.82 -9.63
C GLU A 78 12.75 -16.36 -10.11
N ARG A 79 12.86 -15.42 -9.16
CA ARG A 79 12.83 -13.99 -9.45
C ARG A 79 14.27 -13.47 -9.53
N PRO A 80 14.67 -12.81 -10.64
CA PRO A 80 16.05 -12.35 -10.82
C PRO A 80 16.44 -11.19 -9.89
N TYR A 81 15.48 -10.51 -9.27
CA TYR A 81 15.74 -9.39 -8.36
C TYR A 81 15.25 -9.70 -6.95
N LEU A 82 16.04 -9.31 -5.94
CA LEU A 82 15.62 -9.43 -4.54
C LEU A 82 14.54 -8.39 -4.20
N CYS A 83 14.63 -7.20 -4.78
CA CYS A 83 13.67 -6.16 -4.50
C CYS A 83 13.41 -5.24 -5.71
N ASN A 84 12.38 -4.41 -5.64
CA ASN A 84 12.21 -3.30 -6.56
C ASN A 84 11.82 -2.00 -5.86
N PHE A 85 12.17 -0.89 -6.51
CA PHE A 85 11.62 0.42 -6.22
C PHE A 85 11.56 1.25 -7.50
N LEU A 86 10.33 1.64 -7.86
CA LEU A 86 10.08 2.56 -8.95
C LEU A 86 9.28 3.75 -8.42
N GLY A 87 9.75 4.96 -8.72
CA GLY A 87 9.07 6.17 -8.27
C GLY A 87 9.91 7.44 -8.30
N THR A 88 9.22 8.55 -8.05
CA THR A 88 9.86 9.85 -7.93
C THR A 88 10.53 9.99 -6.57
N VAL A 89 11.81 10.37 -6.55
CA VAL A 89 12.59 10.62 -5.33
C VAL A 89 12.62 12.11 -5.07
N TYR A 90 12.01 12.53 -3.97
CA TYR A 90 11.99 13.94 -3.55
C TYR A 90 13.09 14.19 -2.53
N GLU A 91 13.65 15.40 -2.51
CA GLU A 91 14.58 15.81 -1.48
C GLU A 91 13.93 15.74 -0.09
N ASN A 92 14.74 15.43 0.93
CA ASN A 92 14.31 15.32 2.33
C ASN A 92 13.13 14.36 2.55
N SER A 93 12.99 13.33 1.70
CA SER A 93 11.94 12.32 1.81
C SER A 93 12.48 10.95 2.23
N SER A 94 11.59 10.10 2.74
CA SER A 94 11.90 8.68 2.99
C SER A 94 12.45 7.97 1.75
N ARG A 95 11.97 8.34 0.56
CA ARG A 95 12.47 7.79 -0.72
C ARG A 95 13.95 8.12 -0.92
N GLN A 96 14.40 9.31 -0.54
CA GLN A 96 15.81 9.68 -0.59
C GLN A 96 16.62 8.85 0.41
N ALA A 97 16.12 8.65 1.63
CA ALA A 97 16.77 7.81 2.65
C ALA A 97 16.92 6.36 2.17
N LEU A 98 15.86 5.78 1.61
CA LEU A 98 15.89 4.46 0.97
C LEU A 98 16.97 4.38 -0.12
N MET A 99 16.97 5.34 -1.04
CA MET A 99 17.93 5.36 -2.15
C MET A 99 19.38 5.51 -1.67
N ASN A 100 19.61 6.26 -0.59
CA ASN A 100 20.93 6.41 0.00
C ASN A 100 21.43 5.07 0.57
N ILE A 101 20.58 4.33 1.28
CA ILE A 101 20.93 3.03 1.87
C ILE A 101 21.22 1.99 0.79
N LEU A 102 20.38 1.91 -0.24
CA LEU A 102 20.62 1.00 -1.36
C LEU A 102 21.97 1.24 -2.04
N LYS A 103 22.37 2.51 -2.21
CA LYS A 103 23.64 2.89 -2.83
C LYS A 103 24.85 2.65 -1.92
N GLN A 104 24.73 2.95 -0.63
CA GLN A 104 25.83 2.80 0.34
C GLN A 104 26.30 1.36 0.43
N ASP A 105 25.37 0.41 0.41
CA ASP A 105 25.67 -1.01 0.60
C ASP A 105 25.85 -1.76 -0.73
N GLY A 106 25.74 -1.08 -1.88
CA GLY A 106 25.78 -1.69 -3.21
C GLY A 106 24.60 -2.64 -3.50
N ASN A 107 23.55 -2.57 -2.68
CA ASN A 107 22.34 -3.39 -2.80
C ASN A 107 21.42 -2.93 -3.95
N ASP A 108 21.65 -1.73 -4.49
CA ASP A 108 20.97 -1.22 -5.68
C ASP A 108 21.13 -2.16 -6.89
N LYS A 109 22.25 -2.90 -6.98
CA LYS A 109 22.51 -3.88 -8.05
C LYS A 109 21.68 -5.16 -7.94
N LEU A 110 21.13 -5.44 -6.76
CA LEU A 110 20.32 -6.62 -6.49
C LEU A 110 18.82 -6.37 -6.71
N CYS A 111 18.47 -5.12 -7.01
CA CYS A 111 17.09 -4.69 -7.08
C CYS A 111 16.76 -4.02 -8.42
N TRP A 112 15.52 -4.15 -8.86
CA TRP A 112 15.00 -3.39 -9.98
C TRP A 112 14.71 -1.95 -9.54
N ILE A 113 15.63 -1.04 -9.83
CA ILE A 113 15.50 0.36 -9.44
C ILE A 113 15.24 1.25 -10.65
N SER A 114 14.14 2.00 -10.63
CA SER A 114 13.86 3.06 -11.60
C SER A 114 13.40 4.32 -10.86
N ALA A 115 14.38 5.11 -10.42
CA ALA A 115 14.15 6.38 -9.76
C ALA A 115 14.05 7.52 -10.79
N ARG A 116 13.10 8.43 -10.59
CA ARG A 116 12.96 9.66 -11.37
C ARG A 116 13.01 10.88 -10.46
N GLN A 117 13.51 12.02 -10.95
CA GLN A 117 13.53 13.26 -10.17
C GLN A 117 12.20 14.00 -10.20
N GLN A 118 11.43 13.86 -11.28
CA GLN A 118 10.15 14.55 -11.46
C GLN A 118 8.99 13.57 -11.51
N TRP A 119 7.83 14.01 -11.00
CA TRP A 119 6.60 13.25 -11.06
C TRP A 119 5.89 13.52 -12.38
N GLN A 120 5.33 12.45 -12.97
CA GLN A 120 4.54 12.53 -14.18
C GLN A 120 3.12 12.02 -13.90
N PRO A 121 2.08 12.70 -14.41
CA PRO A 121 0.69 12.35 -14.12
C PRO A 121 0.24 11.07 -14.81
N GLN A 122 0.69 10.86 -16.04
CA GLN A 122 0.30 9.74 -16.88
C GLN A 122 1.45 8.76 -17.02
N GLU A 123 1.12 7.48 -16.82
CA GLU A 123 2.04 6.39 -17.08
C GLU A 123 1.92 6.01 -18.56
N THR A 124 3.05 5.86 -19.26
CA THR A 124 3.04 5.33 -20.63
C THR A 124 2.87 3.82 -20.58
N ASN A 125 2.41 3.18 -21.67
CA ASN A 125 2.34 1.73 -21.74
C ASN A 125 3.68 1.05 -21.44
N VAL A 126 4.79 1.65 -21.90
CA VAL A 126 6.15 1.15 -21.65
C VAL A 126 6.50 1.22 -20.17
N SER A 127 6.25 2.37 -19.54
CA SER A 127 6.64 2.58 -18.16
C SER A 127 5.72 1.85 -17.17
N LEU A 128 4.43 1.67 -17.51
CA LEU A 128 3.51 0.78 -16.80
C LEU A 128 3.97 -0.68 -16.91
N LYS A 129 4.32 -1.14 -18.12
CA LYS A 129 4.83 -2.51 -18.33
C LYS A 129 6.11 -2.75 -17.54
N ASN A 130 7.04 -1.81 -17.57
CA ASN A 130 8.27 -1.88 -16.76
C ASN A 130 7.97 -1.99 -15.26
N TYR A 131 6.96 -1.26 -14.77
CA TYR A 131 6.55 -1.35 -13.37
C TYR A 131 5.94 -2.71 -13.03
N GLN A 132 5.04 -3.22 -13.87
CA GLN A 132 4.47 -4.56 -13.70
C GLN A 132 5.54 -5.65 -13.72
N ASP A 133 6.52 -5.54 -14.62
CA ASP A 133 7.63 -6.49 -14.71
C ASP A 133 8.54 -6.41 -13.48
N ALA A 134 8.76 -5.22 -12.92
CA ALA A 134 9.50 -5.08 -11.68
C ALA A 134 8.78 -5.76 -10.50
N LEU A 135 7.45 -5.63 -10.40
CA LEU A 135 6.65 -6.31 -9.39
C LEU A 135 6.68 -7.84 -9.59
N LEU A 136 6.55 -8.31 -10.83
CA LEU A 136 6.55 -9.74 -11.15
C LEU A 136 7.91 -10.41 -10.92
N HIS A 137 9.00 -9.72 -11.25
CA HIS A 137 10.35 -10.29 -11.25
C HIS A 137 11.17 -9.97 -9.99
N SER A 138 10.55 -9.38 -8.95
CA SER A 138 11.23 -9.07 -7.68
C SER A 138 10.58 -9.73 -6.47
N ASP A 139 11.36 -10.34 -5.58
CA ASP A 139 10.84 -10.98 -4.36
C ASP A 139 10.14 -9.97 -3.44
N LEU A 140 10.78 -8.81 -3.24
CA LEU A 140 10.30 -7.74 -2.38
C LEU A 140 9.91 -6.49 -3.19
N THR A 141 8.94 -5.73 -2.69
CA THR A 141 8.66 -4.37 -3.18
C THR A 141 8.84 -3.36 -2.07
N LEU A 142 9.75 -2.42 -2.26
CA LEU A 142 10.06 -1.41 -1.25
C LEU A 142 9.02 -0.29 -1.28
N CYS A 143 8.31 -0.10 -0.16
CA CYS A 143 7.18 0.82 -0.02
C CYS A 143 7.49 1.95 0.98
N PRO A 144 8.39 2.90 0.63
CA PRO A 144 8.63 4.09 1.45
C PRO A 144 7.40 4.97 1.49
N VAL A 145 7.19 5.61 2.65
CA VAL A 145 6.09 6.54 2.82
C VAL A 145 6.18 7.69 1.82
N GLY A 146 5.02 8.18 1.42
CA GLY A 146 4.88 9.39 0.61
C GLY A 146 4.34 10.52 1.47
N VAL A 147 3.34 11.23 0.93
CA VAL A 147 2.50 12.13 1.74
C VAL A 147 1.70 11.33 2.77
N ASN A 148 1.26 10.12 2.40
CA ASN A 148 0.62 9.14 3.29
C ASN A 148 1.55 7.96 3.56
N THR A 149 1.37 7.32 4.72
CA THR A 149 1.99 6.02 5.04
C THR A 149 1.48 4.92 4.11
N GLU A 150 0.17 4.81 3.95
CA GLU A 150 -0.46 3.88 3.02
C GLU A 150 -0.33 4.38 1.57
N CYS A 151 0.12 3.52 0.66
CA CYS A 151 0.28 3.89 -0.75
C CYS A 151 -0.12 2.76 -1.70
N TYR A 152 -0.48 3.12 -2.93
CA TYR A 152 -0.92 2.19 -3.98
C TYR A 152 0.06 1.02 -4.20
N ARG A 153 1.37 1.30 -4.09
CA ARG A 153 2.44 0.31 -4.27
C ARG A 153 2.28 -0.93 -3.38
N ILE A 154 1.75 -0.77 -2.17
CA ILE A 154 1.54 -1.90 -1.25
C ILE A 154 0.59 -2.91 -1.89
N TYR A 155 -0.54 -2.44 -2.40
CA TYR A 155 -1.58 -3.27 -3.04
C TYR A 155 -1.16 -3.79 -4.41
N GLU A 156 -0.43 -2.98 -5.16
CA GLU A 156 0.13 -3.36 -6.46
C GLU A 156 1.15 -4.49 -6.31
N ALA A 157 2.02 -4.42 -5.29
CA ALA A 157 2.95 -5.49 -4.95
C ALA A 157 2.24 -6.78 -4.53
N CYS A 158 1.20 -6.68 -3.69
CA CYS A 158 0.35 -7.81 -3.35
C CYS A 158 -0.26 -8.47 -4.60
N SER A 159 -0.65 -7.68 -5.59
CA SER A 159 -1.27 -8.18 -6.84
C SER A 159 -0.34 -9.07 -7.67
N TYR A 160 0.98 -8.93 -7.51
CA TYR A 160 2.02 -9.69 -8.22
C TYR A 160 2.77 -10.67 -7.31
N GLY A 161 2.32 -10.85 -6.07
CA GLY A 161 3.00 -11.70 -5.10
C GLY A 161 4.39 -11.17 -4.69
N SER A 162 4.70 -9.90 -4.92
CA SER A 162 5.94 -9.28 -4.42
C SER A 162 5.70 -8.78 -3.01
N ILE A 163 6.50 -9.23 -2.05
CA ILE A 163 6.23 -9.00 -0.63
C ILE A 163 6.50 -7.53 -0.29
N PRO A 164 5.50 -6.78 0.21
CA PRO A 164 5.72 -5.39 0.59
C PRO A 164 6.69 -5.26 1.76
N VAL A 165 7.74 -4.45 1.60
CA VAL A 165 8.54 -3.91 2.71
C VAL A 165 8.01 -2.51 2.99
N VAL A 166 7.22 -2.38 4.04
CA VAL A 166 6.41 -1.18 4.33
C VAL A 166 7.01 -0.42 5.49
N GLU A 167 7.23 0.87 5.29
CA GLU A 167 7.67 1.76 6.35
C GLU A 167 6.49 2.11 7.26
N ASP A 168 6.52 1.56 8.47
CA ASP A 168 5.50 1.68 9.52
C ASP A 168 5.74 2.93 10.36
N VAL A 169 5.64 4.08 9.69
CA VAL A 169 5.86 5.42 10.24
C VAL A 169 4.68 6.31 9.86
N MET A 170 4.09 6.98 10.85
CA MET A 170 3.01 7.93 10.61
C MET A 170 3.54 9.17 9.86
N THR A 171 2.90 9.53 8.75
CA THR A 171 3.19 10.76 8.02
C THR A 171 2.52 11.97 8.68
N GLY A 172 2.82 13.19 8.22
CA GLY A 172 2.25 14.40 8.82
C GLY A 172 0.72 14.46 8.75
N GLY A 173 0.11 15.22 9.66
CA GLY A 173 -1.35 15.34 9.78
C GLY A 173 -1.86 14.79 11.12
N ASN A 174 -3.18 14.71 11.24
CA ASN A 174 -3.84 14.14 12.43
C ASN A 174 -4.41 12.75 12.14
N CYS A 175 -3.75 12.04 11.22
CA CYS A 175 -3.99 10.62 10.98
C CYS A 175 -3.44 9.85 12.17
N GLY A 176 -4.23 8.96 12.77
CA GLY A 176 -3.85 8.40 14.06
C GLY A 176 -4.81 7.36 14.58
N ASN A 177 -4.48 6.88 15.77
CA ASN A 177 -5.28 5.89 16.48
C ASN A 177 -6.73 6.36 16.62
N SER A 178 -7.63 5.40 16.47
CA SER A 178 -9.04 5.57 16.71
C SER A 178 -9.45 4.91 18.03
N SER A 179 -10.73 5.03 18.38
CA SER A 179 -11.28 4.37 19.57
C SER A 179 -11.25 2.83 19.48
N VAL A 180 -11.24 2.26 18.27
CA VAL A 180 -11.27 0.81 18.02
C VAL A 180 -9.93 0.25 17.54
N HIS A 181 -9.04 1.10 17.05
CA HIS A 181 -7.75 0.69 16.52
C HIS A 181 -6.63 1.59 17.06
N TYR A 182 -5.70 0.98 17.80
CA TYR A 182 -4.62 1.66 18.51
C TYR A 182 -3.21 1.39 17.94
N ASN A 183 -3.14 0.78 16.75
CA ASN A 183 -1.88 0.37 16.11
C ASN A 183 -1.64 1.12 14.78
N ALA A 184 -2.00 2.40 14.75
CA ALA A 184 -1.71 3.26 13.61
C ALA A 184 -0.18 3.49 13.46
N PRO A 185 0.33 3.70 12.23
CA PRO A 185 -0.40 3.70 10.95
C PRO A 185 -0.68 2.28 10.42
N LEU A 186 -1.39 2.19 9.29
CA LEU A 186 -1.69 0.96 8.56
C LEU A 186 -2.55 -0.03 9.39
N GLN A 187 -3.42 0.51 10.25
CA GLN A 187 -4.13 -0.31 11.24
C GLN A 187 -5.01 -1.39 10.59
N LEU A 188 -5.68 -1.10 9.48
CA LEU A 188 -6.50 -2.08 8.75
C LEU A 188 -5.65 -3.23 8.20
N LEU A 189 -4.48 -2.93 7.61
CA LEU A 189 -3.59 -3.95 7.07
C LEU A 189 -3.03 -4.83 8.20
N LYS A 190 -2.64 -4.23 9.32
CA LYS A 190 -2.14 -4.96 10.50
C LYS A 190 -3.24 -5.78 11.18
N SER A 191 -4.45 -5.24 11.34
CA SER A 191 -5.56 -5.93 11.99
C SER A 191 -6.05 -7.14 11.18
N ARG A 192 -5.93 -7.08 9.86
CA ARG A 192 -6.19 -8.19 8.94
C ARG A 192 -4.99 -9.12 8.76
N GLY A 193 -3.92 -8.99 9.54
CA GLY A 193 -2.78 -9.90 9.54
C GLY A 193 -1.98 -9.89 8.24
N ALA A 194 -1.80 -8.73 7.62
CA ALA A 194 -1.03 -8.61 6.38
C ALA A 194 0.37 -9.23 6.50
N PRO A 195 0.77 -10.17 5.60
CA PRO A 195 2.06 -10.86 5.66
C PRO A 195 3.19 -9.99 5.07
N PHE A 196 3.28 -8.75 5.53
CA PHE A 196 4.24 -7.75 5.06
C PHE A 196 5.44 -7.68 5.98
N ILE A 197 6.53 -7.11 5.47
CA ILE A 197 7.69 -6.76 6.29
C ILE A 197 7.53 -5.29 6.71
N PHE A 198 7.09 -5.06 7.94
CA PHE A 198 6.97 -3.71 8.51
C PHE A 198 8.31 -3.28 9.12
N ILE A 199 8.83 -2.13 8.69
CA ILE A 199 10.07 -1.54 9.20
C ILE A 199 9.79 -0.18 9.82
N LYS A 200 10.53 0.20 10.87
CA LYS A 200 10.49 1.54 11.45
C LYS A 200 11.51 2.47 10.80
N ASN A 201 12.55 1.91 10.19
CA ASN A 201 13.58 2.67 9.53
C ASN A 201 14.23 1.89 8.38
N TRP A 202 14.56 2.57 7.28
CA TRP A 202 15.28 1.96 6.16
C TRP A 202 16.66 1.39 6.52
N LYS A 203 17.26 1.76 7.66
CA LYS A 203 18.49 1.14 8.20
C LYS A 203 18.33 -0.35 8.50
N GLU A 204 17.09 -0.85 8.59
CA GLU A 204 16.79 -2.28 8.75
C GLU A 204 16.89 -3.05 7.42
N LEU A 205 16.80 -2.34 6.28
CA LEU A 205 16.78 -2.93 4.95
C LEU A 205 17.98 -3.84 4.64
N PRO A 206 19.23 -3.48 4.98
CA PRO A 206 20.38 -4.32 4.65
C PRO A 206 20.26 -5.72 5.28
N ALA A 207 19.85 -5.80 6.55
CA ALA A 207 19.63 -7.09 7.23
C ALA A 207 18.47 -7.88 6.61
N ILE A 208 17.42 -7.20 6.15
CA ILE A 208 16.30 -7.84 5.43
C ILE A 208 16.77 -8.44 4.11
N LEU A 209 17.57 -7.70 3.33
CA LEU A 209 18.10 -8.18 2.05
C LEU A 209 19.09 -9.34 2.25
N GLU A 210 19.96 -9.29 3.26
CA GLU A 210 20.84 -10.42 3.60
C GLU A 210 20.04 -11.67 3.98
N LYS A 211 18.98 -11.52 4.78
CA LYS A 211 18.08 -12.63 5.07
C LYS A 211 17.44 -13.17 3.79
N GLU A 212 16.89 -12.30 2.94
CA GLU A 212 16.18 -12.69 1.71
C GLU A 212 17.08 -13.46 0.72
N LYS A 213 18.38 -13.17 0.68
CA LYS A 213 19.38 -13.93 -0.10
C LYS A 213 19.48 -15.40 0.31
N THR A 214 19.31 -15.68 1.60
CA THR A 214 19.50 -17.02 2.16
C THR A 214 18.24 -17.88 2.08
N ILE A 215 17.08 -17.29 1.78
CA ILE A 215 15.81 -18.00 1.66
C ILE A 215 15.80 -18.83 0.38
N VAL A 216 15.57 -20.13 0.52
CA VAL A 216 15.47 -21.06 -0.61
C VAL A 216 14.17 -20.83 -1.40
N LEU A 217 14.20 -21.16 -2.69
CA LEU A 217 13.08 -20.93 -3.60
C LEU A 217 11.74 -21.48 -3.09
N GLN A 218 11.72 -22.66 -2.47
CA GLN A 218 10.48 -23.26 -1.94
C GLN A 218 9.81 -22.40 -0.86
N GLU A 219 10.61 -21.78 0.02
CA GLU A 219 10.09 -20.87 1.05
C GLU A 219 9.62 -19.55 0.43
N LYS A 220 10.32 -19.05 -0.60
CA LYS A 220 9.85 -17.88 -1.38
C LYS A 220 8.50 -18.16 -2.05
N ILE A 221 8.33 -19.33 -2.68
CA ILE A 221 7.06 -19.75 -3.29
C ILE A 221 5.93 -19.77 -2.25
N GLN A 222 6.19 -20.33 -1.06
CA GLN A 222 5.20 -20.40 0.00
C GLN A 222 4.78 -19.01 0.49
N ARG A 223 5.74 -18.09 0.72
CA ARG A 223 5.43 -16.70 1.11
C ARG A 223 4.63 -15.95 0.04
N ARG A 224 4.93 -16.15 -1.25
CA ARG A 224 4.16 -15.57 -2.36
C ARG A 224 2.73 -16.09 -2.39
N LYS A 225 2.55 -17.40 -2.15
CA LYS A 225 1.24 -18.04 -2.06
C LYS A 225 0.41 -17.46 -0.91
N GLU A 226 1.00 -17.35 0.27
CA GLU A 226 0.36 -16.74 1.45
C GLU A 226 -0.07 -15.30 1.17
N LEU A 227 0.81 -14.49 0.56
CA LEU A 227 0.50 -13.11 0.20
C LEU A 227 -0.67 -13.01 -0.80
N LEU A 228 -0.64 -13.80 -1.88
CA LEU A 228 -1.70 -13.78 -2.89
C LEU A 228 -3.04 -14.25 -2.34
N GLN A 229 -3.04 -15.31 -1.52
CA GLN A 229 -4.25 -15.80 -0.85
C GLN A 229 -4.79 -14.78 0.14
N TRP A 230 -3.93 -14.20 0.97
CA TRP A 230 -4.29 -13.13 1.88
C TRP A 230 -4.91 -11.95 1.13
N TYR A 231 -4.27 -11.49 0.04
CA TYR A 231 -4.77 -10.34 -0.71
C TYR A 231 -6.07 -10.64 -1.46
N GLN A 232 -6.26 -11.85 -1.96
CA GLN A 232 -7.53 -12.27 -2.55
C GLN A 232 -8.67 -12.21 -1.52
N HIS A 233 -8.42 -12.72 -0.31
CA HIS A 233 -9.38 -12.70 0.78
C HIS A 233 -9.66 -11.28 1.29
N PHE A 234 -8.61 -10.46 1.47
CA PHE A 234 -8.70 -9.07 1.89
C PHE A 234 -9.57 -8.20 0.96
N LYS A 235 -9.63 -8.51 -0.34
CA LYS A 235 -10.50 -7.79 -1.29
C LYS A 235 -11.98 -8.14 -1.18
N THR A 236 -12.33 -9.23 -0.49
CA THR A 236 -13.70 -9.76 -0.42
C THR A 236 -14.36 -9.62 0.94
N GLU A 237 -13.58 -9.28 1.98
CA GLU A 237 -14.05 -9.04 3.36
C GLU A 237 -13.93 -7.56 3.78
#